data_AF-A0A1Y3BS32-F1
#
_entry.id   AF-A0A1Y3BS32-F1
#
_cell.length_a   1.000
_cell.length_b   1.000
_cell.length_c   1.000
_cell.angle_alpha   90.00
_cell.angle_beta   90.00
_cell.angle_gamma   90.00
#
_symmetry.space_group_name_H-M   'P 1'
#
loop_
_entity.id
_entity.type
_entity.pdbx_description
1 polymer ?
#
loop_
_entity_poly.entity_id
_entity_poly.type
_entity_poly.pdbx_seq_one_letter_code
_entity_poly.pdbx_strand_id
1 'polypeptide(L)'
;MDLRGGFDWNLVFKWEVLPPAIHQKRLLDQTAPIKTPMIAGGLFSINKTTFDYYGKYDPQMNIWVSYVMFITFIIIIIVNCHLN
;
A
#
# COMPACT_ATOMS: atom_id res chain seq x y z
N MET A 1 -3.78 16.88 -9.63
CA MET A 1 -4.48 15.60 -9.72
C MET A 1 -3.93 14.72 -8.62
N ASP A 2 -4.78 14.27 -7.70
CA ASP A 2 -4.36 13.32 -6.68
C ASP A 2 -4.35 11.91 -7.28
N LEU A 3 -3.25 11.17 -7.05
CA LEU A 3 -3.02 9.82 -7.55
C LEU A 3 -2.89 8.83 -6.38
N ARG A 4 -3.39 7.61 -6.56
CA ARG A 4 -3.20 6.48 -5.63
C ARG A 4 -2.55 5.32 -6.36
N GLY A 5 -1.86 4.45 -5.63
CA GLY A 5 -1.33 3.21 -6.21
C GLY A 5 -2.46 2.21 -6.46
N GLY A 6 -2.41 1.53 -7.59
CA GLY A 6 -3.29 0.43 -7.96
C GLY A 6 -2.53 -0.65 -8.75
N PHE A 7 -3.21 -1.72 -9.11
CA PHE A 7 -2.67 -2.76 -10.00
C PHE A 7 -3.71 -3.20 -11.01
N ASP A 8 -3.24 -3.76 -12.12
CA ASP A 8 -4.10 -4.47 -13.07
C ASP A 8 -4.10 -5.98 -12.79
N TRP A 9 -4.99 -6.74 -13.42
CA TRP A 9 -5.05 -8.21 -13.32
C TRP A 9 -3.75 -8.92 -13.73
N ASN A 10 -2.90 -8.23 -14.49
CA ASN A 10 -1.54 -8.65 -14.81
C ASN A 10 -0.54 -8.43 -13.66
N LEU A 11 -1.00 -7.99 -12.48
CA LEU A 11 -0.22 -7.73 -11.26
C LEU A 11 0.86 -6.66 -11.43
N VAL A 12 0.68 -5.77 -12.40
CA VAL A 12 1.57 -4.64 -12.65
C VAL A 12 1.05 -3.40 -11.92
N PHE A 13 1.94 -2.73 -11.20
CA PHE A 13 1.64 -1.47 -10.54
C PHE A 13 1.26 -0.37 -11.54
N LYS A 14 0.22 0.40 -11.21
CA LYS A 14 -0.21 1.58 -11.97
C LYS A 14 -0.64 2.70 -11.02
N TRP A 15 -0.55 3.93 -11.50
CA TRP A 15 -1.13 5.09 -10.81
C TRP A 15 -2.57 5.27 -11.27
N GLU A 16 -3.51 5.23 -10.32
CA GLU A 16 -4.93 5.50 -10.57
C GLU A 16 -5.32 6.89 -10.06
N VAL A 17 -6.21 7.56 -10.78
CA VAL A 17 -6.80 8.82 -10.33
C VAL A 17 -7.71 8.56 -9.12
N LEU A 18 -7.60 9.40 -8.08
CA LEU A 18 -8.47 9.27 -6.92
C LEU A 18 -9.95 9.46 -7.30
N PRO A 19 -10.85 8.60 -6.78
CA PRO A 19 -12.29 8.82 -6.90
C PRO A 19 -12.70 10.18 -6.32
N PRO A 20 -13.70 10.88 -6.91
CA PRO A 20 -14.12 12.21 -6.50
C PRO A 20 -14.51 12.30 -5.01
N ALA A 21 -15.13 11.24 -4.46
CA ALA A 21 -15.54 11.20 -3.06
C ALA A 21 -14.36 11.21 -2.06
N ILE A 22 -13.23 10.60 -2.42
CA ILE A 22 -12.02 10.60 -1.59
C ILE A 22 -11.30 11.95 -1.74
N HIS A 23 -11.25 12.47 -2.96
CA HIS A 23 -10.68 13.77 -3.25
C HIS A 23 -11.38 14.89 -2.46
N GLN A 24 -12.73 14.90 -2.41
CA GLN A 24 -13.49 15.88 -1.62
C GLN A 24 -13.21 15.79 -0.11
N LYS A 25 -13.05 14.57 0.45
CA LYS A 25 -12.66 14.40 1.86
C LYS A 25 -11.26 14.94 2.14
N ARG A 26 -10.33 14.79 1.20
CA ARG A 26 -8.95 15.31 1.31
C ARG A 26 -8.88 16.84 1.19
N LEU A 27 -9.81 17.46 0.47
CA LEU A 27 -9.92 18.92 0.46
C LEU A 27 -10.30 19.49 1.83
N LEU A 28 -11.03 18.71 2.65
CA LEU A 28 -11.39 19.09 4.02
C LEU A 28 -10.25 18.81 5.01
N ASP A 29 -9.49 17.72 4.81
CA ASP A 29 -8.30 17.38 5.61
C ASP A 29 -7.18 16.86 4.71
N GLN A 30 -6.18 17.71 4.48
CA GLN A 30 -5.01 17.39 3.65
C GLN A 30 -4.00 16.49 4.36
N THR A 31 -4.07 16.38 5.68
CA THR A 31 -3.19 15.54 6.51
C THR A 31 -3.72 14.12 6.67
N ALA A 32 -4.99 13.89 6.31
CA ALA A 32 -5.62 12.60 6.39
C ALA A 32 -4.89 11.54 5.53
N PRO A 33 -4.70 10.32 6.06
CA PRO A 33 -4.07 9.22 5.32
C PRO A 33 -4.95 8.75 4.16
N ILE A 34 -4.34 8.48 3.00
CA ILE A 34 -5.02 7.87 1.84
C ILE A 34 -4.89 6.36 1.93
N LYS A 35 -6.03 5.66 1.98
CA LYS A 35 -6.05 4.20 1.83
C LYS A 35 -5.72 3.84 0.37
N THR A 36 -4.62 3.12 0.17
CA THR A 36 -4.14 2.70 -1.16
C THR A 36 -4.13 1.17 -1.26
N PRO A 37 -4.68 0.58 -2.35
CA PRO A 37 -4.64 -0.86 -2.58
C PRO A 37 -3.29 -1.38 -3.07
N MET A 38 -2.34 -0.51 -3.40
CA MET A 38 -0.95 -0.87 -3.68
C MET A 38 0.00 0.27 -3.32
N ILE A 39 1.22 -0.06 -2.89
CA ILE A 39 2.31 0.90 -2.65
C ILE A 39 3.40 0.63 -3.70
N ALA A 40 3.98 1.67 -4.29
CA ALA A 40 5.20 1.50 -5.08
C ALA A 40 6.30 1.11 -4.08
N GLY A 41 6.68 -0.17 -4.02
CA GLY A 41 7.44 -0.80 -2.92
C GLY A 41 8.84 -0.27 -2.62
N GLY A 42 9.22 0.92 -3.11
CA GLY A 42 10.49 1.58 -2.83
C GLY A 42 10.52 2.44 -1.56
N LEU A 43 9.38 2.93 -1.05
CA LEU A 43 9.34 3.74 0.18
C LEU A 43 8.13 3.39 1.06
N PHE A 44 8.39 2.92 2.27
CA PHE A 44 7.40 2.77 3.33
C PHE A 44 8.11 2.78 4.70
N SER A 45 7.36 3.05 5.76
CA SER A 45 7.82 2.93 7.14
C SER A 45 6.87 2.04 7.91
N ILE A 46 7.41 1.09 8.68
CA ILE A 46 6.64 0.15 9.50
C ILE A 46 7.34 -0.04 10.84
N ASN A 47 6.55 -0.27 11.90
CA ASN A 47 7.11 -0.64 13.19
C ASN A 47 7.76 -2.02 13.10
N LYS A 48 8.99 -2.15 13.62
CA LYS A 48 9.76 -3.40 13.63
C LYS A 48 9.01 -4.56 14.29
N THR A 49 8.31 -4.33 15.40
CA THR A 49 7.59 -5.41 16.11
C THR A 49 6.45 -5.97 15.26
N THR A 50 5.73 -5.08 14.57
CA THR A 50 4.68 -5.45 13.61
C THR A 50 5.29 -6.19 12.42
N PHE A 51 6.39 -5.69 11.85
CA PHE A 51 7.06 -6.34 10.72
C PHE A 51 7.53 -7.76 11.05
N ASP A 52 8.05 -7.97 12.26
CA ASP A 52 8.49 -9.27 12.75
C ASP A 52 7.30 -10.23 12.96
N TYR A 53 6.16 -9.73 13.44
CA TYR A 53 4.95 -10.53 13.66
C TYR A 53 4.33 -11.07 12.37
N TYR A 54 4.28 -10.25 11.31
CA TYR A 54 3.69 -10.64 10.03
C TYR A 54 4.62 -11.46 9.11
N GLY A 55 5.77 -11.91 9.63
CA GLY A 55 6.62 -12.89 8.95
C GLY A 55 7.78 -12.31 8.14
N LYS A 56 8.08 -11.01 8.26
CA LYS A 56 9.18 -10.34 7.56
C LYS A 56 9.13 -10.58 6.05
N TYR A 57 10.27 -10.45 5.38
CA TYR A 57 10.44 -10.80 3.98
C TYR A 57 10.80 -12.28 3.83
N ASP A 58 10.17 -12.96 2.87
CA ASP A 58 10.55 -14.32 2.49
C ASP A 58 11.91 -14.30 1.76
N PRO A 59 12.96 -14.97 2.28
CA PRO A 59 14.28 -15.02 1.64
C PRO A 59 14.30 -15.74 0.28
N GLN A 60 13.28 -16.56 -0.03
CA GLN A 60 13.23 -17.36 -1.26
C GLN A 60 12.58 -16.61 -2.44
N MET A 61 12.19 -15.35 -2.23
CA MET A 61 11.57 -14.53 -3.27
C MET A 61 12.63 -13.96 -4.23
N ASN A 62 12.82 -14.62 -5.38
CA ASN A 62 13.81 -14.22 -6.39
C ASN A 62 13.30 -13.22 -7.45
N ILE A 63 12.00 -12.87 -7.44
CA ILE A 63 11.40 -11.97 -8.43
C ILE A 63 11.01 -10.65 -7.77
N TRP A 64 11.66 -9.56 -8.19
CA TRP A 64 11.51 -8.21 -7.61
C TRP A 64 10.06 -7.69 -7.62
N VAL A 65 9.29 -7.96 -8.69
CA VAL A 65 7.88 -7.55 -8.79
C VAL A 65 7.00 -8.30 -7.78
N SER A 66 7.23 -9.60 -7.61
CA SER A 66 6.46 -10.41 -6.66
C SER A 66 6.72 -9.97 -5.22
N TYR A 67 7.96 -9.55 -4.90
CA TYR A 67 8.33 -9.02 -3.60
C TYR A 67 7.57 -7.74 -3.25
N VAL A 68 7.51 -6.79 -4.19
CA VAL A 68 6.75 -5.55 -4.02
C VAL A 68 5.27 -5.87 -3.80
N MET A 69 4.69 -6.78 -4.58
CA MET A 69 3.29 -7.17 -4.41
C MET A 69 3.03 -7.79 -3.03
N PHE A 70 3.87 -8.74 -2.60
CA PHE A 70 3.68 -9.43 -1.33
C PHE A 70 3.76 -8.49 -0.14
N ILE A 71 4.76 -7.60 -0.11
CA ILE A 71 4.85 -6.64 0.99
C ILE A 71 3.72 -5.63 0.99
N THR A 72 3.26 -5.18 -0.19
CA THR A 72 2.09 -4.29 -0.25
C THR A 72 0.87 -4.94 0.37
N PHE A 73 0.65 -6.23 0.11
CA PHE A 73 -0.48 -6.96 0.66
C PHE A 73 -0.42 -7.05 2.19
N ILE A 74 0.76 -7.38 2.74
CA ILE A 74 0.99 -7.40 4.19
C ILE A 74 0.72 -6.02 4.81
N ILE A 75 1.32 -4.96 4.25
CA ILE A 75 1.16 -3.60 4.79
C ILE A 75 -0.30 -3.16 4.74
N ILE A 76 -1.03 -3.45 3.66
CA ILE A 76 -2.44 -3.06 3.52
C ILE A 76 -3.33 -3.78 4.54
N ILE A 77 -3.07 -5.07 4.79
CA ILE A 77 -3.76 -5.84 5.83
C ILE A 77 -3.50 -5.21 7.20
N ILE A 78 -2.25 -4.88 7.51
CA ILE A 78 -1.86 -4.25 8.77
C ILE A 78 -2.55 -2.90 8.95
N VAL A 79 -2.47 -2.04 7.93
CA VAL A 79 -3.05 -0.69 7.97
C VAL A 79 -4.56 -0.75 8.08
N ASN A 80 -5.26 -1.67 7.40
CA ASN A 80 -6.71 -1.81 7.56
C ASN A 80 -7.11 -2.47 8.89
N CYS A 81 -6.32 -3.39 9.42
CA CYS A 81 -6.61 -4.05 10.69
C CYS A 81 -6.39 -3.15 11.90
N HIS A 82 -5.45 -2.19 11.83
CA HIS A 82 -5.15 -1.27 12.94
C HIS A 82 -5.99 0.02 12.92
N LEU A 83 -6.72 0.27 11.81
CA LEU A 83 -7.62 1.43 11.65
C LEU A 83 -9.10 1.11 11.95
N ASN A 84 -9.40 -0.06 12.54
CA ASN A 84 -10.74 -0.45 13.00
C ASN A 84 -10.74 -0.70 14.52
#